data_AF-A0A3D4Z0E2-F1
#
_entry.id   AF-A0A3D4Z0E2-F1
#
_cell.length_a   1.000
_cell.length_b   1.000
_cell.length_c   1.000
_cell.angle_alpha   90.00
_cell.angle_beta   90.00
_cell.angle_gamma   90.00
#
_symmetry.space_group_name_H-M   'P 1'
#
loop_
_entity.id
_entity.type
_entity.pdbx_description
1 polymer ?
#
loop_
_entity_poly.entity_id
_entity_poly.type
_entity_poly.pdbx_seq_one_letter_code
_entity_poly.pdbx_strand_id
1 'polypeptide(L)'
;MSETTKTADPIEKKILGMLIQLPELPPALGSYAPFVRTGNLIYVSGQLPLFNNSLGAYKGRLGKEITLETGIRGAKQCALNALALMKKELGRLDKIKRVVKLGGFV
;
A
#
# COMPACT_ATOMS: atom_id res chain seq x y z
N MET A 1 2.91 26.92 23.85
CA MET A 1 1.81 26.88 22.87
C MET A 1 1.69 25.47 22.32
N SER A 2 0.62 24.80 22.74
CA SER A 2 -0.01 23.57 22.21
C SER A 2 0.88 22.38 21.82
N GLU A 3 1.13 21.56 22.83
CA GLU A 3 1.44 20.13 22.76
C GLU A 3 0.21 19.36 22.22
N THR A 4 0.16 19.08 20.91
CA THR A 4 -0.77 18.07 20.39
C THR A 4 -0.19 16.68 20.61
N THR A 5 -0.68 16.00 21.64
CA THR A 5 -0.51 14.57 21.86
C THR A 5 -1.00 13.80 20.61
N LYS A 6 -0.05 13.36 19.77
CA LYS A 6 -0.27 12.40 18.68
C LYS A 6 -0.76 11.09 19.30
N THR A 7 -2.08 10.90 19.39
CA THR A 7 -2.65 9.59 19.72
C THR A 7 -2.20 8.61 18.64
N ALA A 8 -1.54 7.52 18.99
CA ALA A 8 -1.00 6.58 18.01
C ALA A 8 -2.12 5.99 17.11
N ASP A 9 -1.87 5.85 15.80
CA ASP A 9 -2.83 5.34 14.83
C ASP A 9 -3.19 3.87 15.15
N PRO A 10 -4.47 3.54 15.42
CA PRO A 10 -4.89 2.19 15.78
C PRO A 10 -4.69 1.19 14.64
N ILE A 11 -4.78 1.62 13.38
CA ILE A 11 -4.53 0.76 12.22
C ILE A 11 -3.05 0.44 12.11
N GLU A 12 -2.17 1.42 12.33
CA GLU A 12 -0.72 1.18 12.36
C GLU A 12 -0.32 0.24 13.50
N LYS A 13 -0.91 0.40 14.70
CA LYS A 13 -0.71 -0.54 15.81
C LYS A 13 -1.10 -1.96 15.43
N LYS A 14 -2.22 -2.14 14.72
CA LYS A 14 -2.67 -3.45 14.25
C LYS A 14 -1.70 -4.04 13.23
N ILE A 15 -1.19 -3.25 12.29
CA ILE A 15 -0.18 -3.67 11.30
C ILE A 15 1.13 -4.09 12.01
N LEU A 16 1.60 -3.29 12.98
CA LEU A 16 2.78 -3.60 13.77
C LEU A 16 2.60 -4.87 14.62
N GLY A 17 1.42 -5.08 15.19
CA GLY A 17 1.09 -6.31 15.93
C GLY A 17 1.09 -7.57 15.06
N MET A 18 0.96 -7.42 13.73
CA MET A 18 1.15 -8.51 12.77
C MET A 18 2.61 -8.69 12.32
N LEU A 19 3.55 -7.98 12.96
CA LEU A 19 4.97 -7.94 12.61
C LEU A 19 5.21 -7.46 11.17
N ILE A 20 4.35 -6.56 10.69
CA ILE A 20 4.45 -5.95 9.36
C ILE A 20 4.91 -4.51 9.53
N GLN A 21 5.88 -4.10 8.69
CA GLN A 21 6.26 -2.70 8.54
C GLN A 21 5.72 -2.16 7.22
N LEU A 22 5.28 -0.90 7.21
CA LEU A 22 4.91 -0.24 5.97
C LEU A 22 6.18 0.09 5.17
N PRO A 23 6.25 -0.27 3.89
CA PRO A 23 7.42 -0.06 3.07
C PRO A 23 7.62 1.43 2.75
N GLU A 24 8.86 1.79 2.41
CA GLU A 24 9.11 3.05 1.74
C GLU A 24 8.49 3.05 0.34
N LEU A 25 7.91 4.20 -0.03
CA LEU A 25 7.23 4.32 -1.31
C LEU A 25 8.24 4.56 -2.43
N PRO A 26 8.17 3.79 -3.52
CA PRO A 26 8.99 4.06 -4.69
C PRO A 26 8.59 5.41 -5.32
N PRO A 27 9.51 6.08 -6.03
CA PRO A 27 9.17 7.23 -6.86
C PRO A 27 8.13 6.84 -7.94
N ALA A 28 7.35 7.81 -8.40
CA ALA A 28 6.39 7.57 -9.48
C ALA A 28 7.12 7.07 -10.74
N LEU A 29 6.59 6.01 -11.36
CA LEU A 29 7.22 5.36 -12.52
C LEU A 29 6.91 6.07 -13.86
N GLY A 30 6.18 7.19 -13.82
CA GLY A 30 5.82 7.97 -15.00
C GLY A 30 5.04 9.24 -14.65
N SER A 31 4.53 9.92 -15.69
CA SER A 31 3.76 11.16 -15.57
C SER A 31 2.30 10.92 -15.20
N TYR A 32 2.05 10.37 -14.01
CA TYR A 32 0.71 10.20 -13.45
C TYR A 32 0.70 10.44 -11.93
N ALA A 33 -0.46 10.84 -11.39
CA ALA A 33 -0.61 11.03 -9.95
C ALA A 33 -0.70 9.66 -9.24
N PRO A 34 0.00 9.47 -8.09
CA PRO A 34 -0.05 8.20 -7.35
C PRO A 34 -1.44 7.91 -6.77
N PHE A 35 -2.24 8.95 -6.54
CA PHE A 35 -3.66 8.88 -6.24
C PHE A 35 -4.34 10.18 -6.67
N VAL A 36 -5.66 10.16 -6.80
CA VAL A 36 -6.50 11.35 -6.97
C VAL A 36 -7.68 11.29 -6.03
N ARG A 37 -8.12 12.45 -5.52
CA ARG A 37 -9.28 12.56 -4.64
C ARG A 37 -10.43 13.24 -5.36
N THR A 38 -11.62 12.63 -5.28
CA THR A 38 -12.88 13.24 -5.73
C THR A 38 -13.92 13.11 -4.62
N GLY A 39 -14.33 14.24 -4.05
CA GLY A 39 -15.17 14.28 -2.85
C GLY A 39 -14.55 13.52 -1.66
N ASN A 40 -15.22 12.46 -1.22
CA ASN A 40 -14.78 11.56 -0.15
C ASN A 40 -14.10 10.26 -0.65
N LEU A 41 -13.93 10.11 -1.97
CA LEU A 41 -13.28 8.96 -2.57
C LEU A 41 -11.82 9.28 -2.93
N ILE A 42 -10.92 8.37 -2.58
CA ILE A 42 -9.52 8.41 -3.02
C ILE A 42 -9.31 7.22 -3.97
N TYR A 43 -8.93 7.53 -5.20
CA TYR A 43 -8.57 6.55 -6.21
C TYR A 43 -7.06 6.41 -6.22
N VAL A 44 -6.60 5.20 -5.90
CA VAL A 44 -5.18 4.87 -5.84
C VAL A 44 -4.75 4.29 -7.18
N SER A 45 -3.67 4.81 -7.75
CA SER A 45 -3.07 4.25 -8.96
C SER A 45 -2.51 2.86 -8.71
N GLY A 46 -2.26 2.09 -9.78
CA GLY A 46 -1.78 0.71 -9.66
C GLY A 46 -0.55 0.57 -8.76
N GLN A 47 -0.62 -0.36 -7.80
CA GLN A 47 0.47 -0.66 -6.89
C GLN A 47 1.13 -1.96 -7.32
N LEU A 48 2.42 -1.87 -7.66
CA LEU A 48 3.26 -3.03 -7.96
C LEU A 48 3.81 -3.63 -6.66
N PRO A 49 4.22 -4.92 -6.65
CA PRO A 49 4.79 -5.57 -5.48
C PRO A 49 6.27 -5.16 -5.27
N LEU A 50 6.56 -3.86 -5.36
CA LEU A 50 7.89 -3.33 -5.17
C LEU A 50 8.28 -3.38 -3.70
N PHE A 51 9.51 -3.84 -3.46
CA PHE A 51 10.19 -3.76 -2.18
C PHE A 51 11.63 -3.31 -2.46
N ASN A 52 12.12 -2.27 -1.78
CA ASN A 52 13.42 -1.65 -2.05
C ASN A 52 13.65 -1.33 -3.55
N ASN A 53 12.67 -0.73 -4.21
CA ASN A 53 12.67 -0.41 -5.65
C ASN A 53 12.89 -1.61 -6.60
N SER A 54 12.64 -2.84 -6.15
CA SER A 54 12.77 -4.05 -6.96
C SER A 54 11.50 -4.90 -6.93
N LEU A 55 11.17 -5.53 -8.06
CA LEU A 55 10.14 -6.57 -8.15
C LEU A 55 10.64 -7.91 -7.62
N GLY A 56 11.96 -8.12 -7.56
CA GLY A 56 12.58 -9.34 -7.05
C GLY A 56 11.92 -10.62 -7.54
N ALA A 57 11.51 -11.46 -6.59
CA ALA A 57 10.87 -12.76 -6.83
C ALA A 57 9.45 -12.67 -7.42
N TYR A 58 8.84 -11.48 -7.48
CA TYR A 58 7.46 -11.31 -7.96
C TYR A 58 7.36 -11.10 -9.48
N LYS A 59 8.50 -11.03 -10.18
CA LYS A 59 8.51 -10.82 -11.63
C LYS A 59 8.29 -12.14 -12.36
N GLY A 60 7.15 -12.25 -13.06
CA GLY A 60 6.83 -13.41 -13.90
C GLY A 60 5.33 -13.67 -14.00
N ARG A 61 4.91 -14.61 -14.87
CA ARG A 61 3.51 -15.04 -14.97
C ARG A 61 3.21 -16.11 -13.93
N LEU A 62 2.08 -15.97 -13.24
CA LEU A 62 1.62 -16.95 -12.28
C LEU A 62 1.38 -18.31 -12.92
N GLY A 63 1.87 -19.37 -12.28
CA GLY A 63 1.76 -20.74 -12.77
C GLY A 63 2.78 -21.12 -13.85
N LYS A 64 3.64 -20.17 -14.27
CA LYS A 64 4.76 -20.43 -15.17
C LYS A 64 6.09 -20.06 -14.52
N GLU A 65 6.36 -18.76 -14.37
CA GLU A 65 7.60 -18.30 -13.74
C GLU A 65 7.47 -18.12 -12.21
N ILE A 66 6.26 -17.85 -11.69
CA ILE A 66 6.04 -17.69 -10.25
C ILE A 66 4.96 -18.65 -9.72
N THR A 67 5.15 -19.10 -8.47
CA THR A 67 4.21 -19.99 -7.77
C THR A 67 3.04 -19.20 -7.16
N LEU A 68 1.96 -19.92 -6.81
CA LEU A 68 0.81 -19.34 -6.10
C LEU A 68 1.23 -18.63 -4.80
N GLU A 69 2.10 -19.26 -4.02
CA GLU A 69 2.60 -18.69 -2.76
C GLU A 69 3.36 -17.37 -2.99
N THR A 70 4.19 -17.32 -4.03
CA THR A 70 4.88 -16.08 -4.44
C THR A 70 3.90 -15.02 -4.93
N GLY A 71 2.86 -15.41 -5.69
CA GLY A 71 1.78 -14.51 -6.10
C GLY A 71 1.02 -13.91 -4.92
N ILE A 72 0.67 -14.71 -3.90
CA ILE A 72 0.01 -14.26 -2.67
C ILE A 72 0.89 -13.26 -1.92
N ARG A 73 2.19 -13.54 -1.78
CA ARG A 73 3.16 -12.60 -1.17
C ARG A 73 3.27 -11.31 -1.98
N GLY A 74 3.28 -11.39 -3.31
CA GLY A 74 3.25 -10.22 -4.19
C GLY A 74 1.99 -9.37 -3.99
N ALA A 75 0.81 -9.98 -3.99
CA ALA A 75 -0.45 -9.28 -3.74
C ALA A 75 -0.47 -8.60 -2.36
N LYS A 76 0.06 -9.27 -1.32
CA LYS A 76 0.26 -8.66 0.00
C LYS A 76 1.17 -7.44 -0.08
N GLN A 77 2.29 -7.53 -0.80
CA GLN A 77 3.21 -6.40 -1.00
C GLN A 77 2.52 -5.22 -1.72
N CYS A 78 1.71 -5.47 -2.75
CA CYS A 78 0.91 -4.44 -3.41
C CYS A 78 -0.03 -3.72 -2.43
N ALA A 79 -0.71 -4.48 -1.57
CA ALA A 79 -1.61 -3.91 -0.56
C ALA A 79 -0.84 -3.06 0.48
N LEU A 80 0.35 -3.49 0.89
CA LEU A 80 1.21 -2.71 1.80
C LEU A 80 1.69 -1.41 1.15
N ASN A 81 2.07 -1.44 -0.12
CA ASN A 81 2.42 -0.25 -0.89
C ASN A 81 1.24 0.73 -0.98
N ALA A 82 0.02 0.23 -1.21
CA ALA A 82 -1.19 1.05 -1.18
C ALA A 82 -1.42 1.72 0.17
N LEU A 83 -1.28 0.97 1.28
CA LEU A 83 -1.43 1.50 2.63
C LEU A 83 -0.35 2.51 2.98
N ALA A 84 0.91 2.27 2.61
CA ALA A 84 2.00 3.22 2.80
C ALA A 84 1.70 4.54 2.07
N LEU A 85 1.16 4.48 0.85
CA LEU A 85 0.78 5.65 0.07
C LEU A 85 -0.35 6.43 0.73
N MET A 86 -1.38 5.73 1.20
CA MET A 86 -2.48 6.38 1.92
C MET A 86 -2.04 6.96 3.26
N LYS A 87 -1.10 6.33 3.97
CA LYS A 87 -0.52 6.90 5.19
C LYS A 87 0.24 8.19 4.89
N LYS A 88 1.05 8.20 3.82
CA LYS A 88 1.77 9.41 3.38
C LYS A 88 0.82 10.56 3.08
N GLU A 89 -0.29 10.28 2.40
CA GLU A 89 -1.27 11.31 2.03
C GLU A 89 -2.14 11.78 3.19
N LEU A 90 -2.71 10.84 3.96
CA LEU A 90 -3.69 11.15 5.01
C LEU A 90 -3.04 11.52 6.35
N GLY A 91 -1.75 11.18 6.51
CA GLY A 91 -1.00 11.21 7.77
C GLY A 91 -1.40 10.11 8.75
N ARG A 92 -2.61 9.53 8.60
CA ARG A 92 -3.18 8.46 9.42
C ARG A 92 -4.13 7.60 8.58
N LEU A 93 -4.06 6.30 8.77
CA LEU A 93 -4.89 5.29 8.11
C LEU A 93 -6.28 5.16 8.73
N ASP A 94 -6.47 5.52 10.00
CA ASP A 94 -7.80 5.52 10.65
C ASP A 94 -8.81 6.52 10.05
N LYS A 95 -8.32 7.46 9.21
CA LYS A 95 -9.16 8.34 8.38
C LYS A 95 -9.88 7.59 7.25
N ILE A 96 -9.40 6.41 6.85
CA ILE A 96 -10.04 5.57 5.83
C ILE A 96 -11.26 4.91 6.44
N LYS A 97 -12.46 5.31 6.00
CA LYS A 97 -13.71 4.75 6.51
C LYS A 97 -14.05 3.37 5.93
N ARG A 98 -13.69 3.13 4.67
CA ARG A 98 -14.00 1.87 3.97
C ARG A 98 -13.14 1.75 2.70
N VAL A 99 -12.72 0.53 2.39
CA VAL A 99 -12.25 0.17 1.05
C VAL A 99 -13.47 -0.22 0.22
N VAL A 100 -13.89 0.64 -0.72
CA VAL A 100 -15.12 0.44 -1.51
C VAL A 100 -14.92 -0.48 -2.72
N LYS A 101 -13.69 -0.56 -3.23
CA LYS A 101 -13.32 -1.38 -4.39
C LYS A 101 -11.84 -1.77 -4.28
N LEU A 102 -11.52 -2.99 -4.67
CA LEU A 102 -10.15 -3.48 -4.86
C LEU A 102 -10.05 -4.09 -6.26
N GLY A 103 -9.16 -3.56 -7.09
CA GLY A 103 -8.84 -4.13 -8.41
C GLY A 103 -7.49 -4.84 -8.34
N GLY A 104 -7.48 -6.15 -8.53
CA GLY A 104 -6.26 -6.96 -8.59
C GLY A 104 -6.01 -7.46 -10.01
N PHE A 105 -4.76 -7.36 -10.47
CA PHE A 105 -4.28 -7.90 -11.76
C PHE A 105 -3.16 -8.90 -11.45
N VAL A 106 -3.24 -10.09 -12.04
CA VAL A 106 -2.38 -11.25 -11.75
C VAL A 106 -1.80 -11.80 -13.03
#